data_AF-A0AAD0WFK5-F1
#
_entry.id   AF-A0AAD0WFK5-F1
#
_cell.length_a   1.000
_cell.length_b   1.000
_cell.length_c   1.000
_cell.angle_alpha   90.00
_cell.angle_beta   90.00
_cell.angle_gamma   90.00
#
_symmetry.space_group_name_H-M   'P 1'
#
loop_
_entity.id
_entity.type
_entity.pdbx_description
1 polymer ?
#
loop_
_entity_poly.entity_id
_entity_poly.type
_entity_poly.pdbx_seq_one_letter_code
_entity_poly.pdbx_strand_id
1 'polypeptide(L)'
;MNSLLLLLLGLCFVMLSLLTFIRWLRIRYDKHHWRVCKIVNIHNVIDNNVRNLELFYYKKILVSYEFKSKIYSVYIAFDHQLIAQFKNGIDCTILIDSNNPNVTYLNSNYWVKYCGVWLFSGIIFIASSFLNSN
;
A
#
# COMPACT_ATOMS: atom_id res chain seq x y z
N MET A 1 6.32 0.22 -37.94
CA MET A 1 6.54 -0.64 -36.76
C MET A 1 5.84 -1.96 -37.00
N ASN A 2 6.48 -3.11 -36.77
CA ASN A 2 5.92 -4.41 -37.13
C ASN A 2 4.64 -4.68 -36.31
N SER A 3 3.52 -5.04 -36.95
CA SER A 3 2.23 -5.29 -36.27
C SER A 3 2.37 -6.36 -35.18
N LEU A 4 3.13 -7.41 -35.48
CA LEU A 4 3.45 -8.49 -34.55
C LEU A 4 4.19 -8.00 -33.29
N LEU A 5 5.06 -6.99 -33.42
CA LEU A 5 5.77 -6.37 -32.29
C LEU A 5 4.81 -5.58 -31.39
N LEU A 6 3.89 -4.81 -31.99
CA LEU A 6 2.86 -4.05 -31.25
C LEU A 6 1.92 -4.99 -30.47
N LEU A 7 1.55 -6.12 -31.09
CA LEU A 7 0.70 -7.13 -30.48
C LEU A 7 1.39 -7.80 -29.28
N LEU A 8 2.66 -8.20 -29.42
CA LEU A 8 3.45 -8.76 -28.32
C LEU A 8 3.63 -7.76 -27.17
N LEU A 9 3.93 -6.49 -27.49
CA LEU A 9 4.08 -5.45 -26.47
C LEU A 9 2.75 -5.25 -25.72
N GLY A 10 1.63 -5.16 -26.45
CA GLY A 10 0.30 -5.04 -25.86
C GLY A 10 -0.05 -6.19 -24.91
N LEU A 11 0.24 -7.44 -25.31
CA LEU A 11 0.07 -8.62 -24.46
C LEU A 11 0.95 -8.57 -23.19
N CYS A 12 2.20 -8.13 -23.31
CA CYS A 12 3.08 -7.94 -22.14
C CYS A 12 2.50 -6.93 -21.13
N PHE A 13 1.99 -5.79 -21.61
CA PHE A 13 1.37 -4.76 -20.77
C PHE A 13 0.09 -5.28 -20.09
N VAL A 14 -0.73 -6.07 -20.78
CA VAL A 14 -1.90 -6.73 -20.19
C VAL A 14 -1.49 -7.72 -19.09
N MET A 15 -0.46 -8.55 -19.32
CA MET A 15 0.02 -9.50 -18.31
C MET A 15 0.61 -8.79 -17.08
N LEU A 16 1.31 -7.68 -17.26
CA LEU A 16 1.78 -6.82 -16.17
C LEU A 16 0.61 -6.22 -15.37
N SER A 17 -0.45 -5.76 -16.06
CA SER A 17 -1.65 -5.26 -15.40
C SER A 17 -2.31 -6.34 -14.52
N LEU A 18 -2.42 -7.57 -15.02
CA LEU A 18 -2.97 -8.71 -14.29
C LEU A 18 -2.14 -9.04 -13.04
N LEU A 19 -0.80 -9.01 -13.17
CA LEU A 19 0.10 -9.24 -12.03
C LEU A 19 -0.10 -8.19 -10.92
N THR A 20 -0.21 -6.92 -11.30
CA THR A 20 -0.48 -5.84 -10.33
C THR A 20 -1.86 -5.97 -9.68
N PHE A 21 -2.85 -6.45 -10.43
CA PHE A 21 -4.20 -6.69 -9.93
C PHE A 21 -4.26 -7.86 -8.94
N ILE A 22 -3.62 -9.00 -9.25
CA ILE A 22 -3.51 -10.15 -8.34
C ILE A 22 -2.81 -9.73 -7.04
N ARG A 23 -1.74 -8.94 -7.16
CA ARG A 23 -1.02 -8.42 -5.98
C ARG A 23 -1.90 -7.51 -5.14
N TRP A 24 -2.69 -6.63 -5.77
CA TRP A 24 -3.66 -5.80 -5.06
C TRP A 24 -4.77 -6.61 -4.38
N LEU A 25 -5.32 -7.63 -5.04
CA LEU A 25 -6.31 -8.53 -4.46
C LEU A 25 -5.75 -9.28 -3.26
N ARG A 26 -4.53 -9.80 -3.34
CA ARG A 26 -3.85 -10.45 -2.21
C ARG A 26 -3.73 -9.49 -1.02
N ILE A 27 -3.29 -8.26 -1.26
CA ILE A 27 -3.20 -7.24 -0.21
C ILE A 27 -4.58 -6.97 0.43
N ARG A 28 -5.65 -6.88 -0.37
CA ARG A 28 -7.02 -6.71 0.16
C ARG A 28 -7.49 -7.91 0.96
N TYR A 29 -7.19 -9.12 0.51
CA TYR A 29 -7.53 -10.35 1.22
C TYR A 29 -6.84 -10.40 2.59
N ASP A 30 -5.56 -10.05 2.64
CA ASP A 30 -4.80 -9.95 3.90
C ASP A 30 -5.41 -8.91 4.86
N LYS A 31 -6.08 -7.86 4.35
CA LYS A 31 -6.83 -6.90 5.20
C LYS A 31 -7.98 -7.51 5.98
N HIS A 32 -8.53 -8.63 5.53
CA HIS A 32 -9.63 -9.29 6.24
C HIS A 32 -9.16 -9.98 7.54
N HIS A 33 -7.85 -10.19 7.72
CA HIS A 33 -7.26 -10.81 8.91
C HIS A 33 -6.76 -9.80 9.96
N TRP A 34 -7.14 -8.53 9.83
CA TRP A 34 -6.72 -7.49 10.77
C TRP A 34 -7.30 -7.72 12.16
N ARG A 35 -6.43 -7.65 13.18
CA ARG A 35 -6.77 -7.81 14.58
C ARG A 35 -6.70 -6.47 15.29
N VAL A 36 -7.67 -6.22 16.16
CA VAL A 36 -7.69 -5.06 17.06
C VAL A 36 -6.73 -5.34 18.22
N CYS A 37 -5.67 -4.53 18.36
CA CYS A 37 -4.69 -4.64 19.45
C CYS A 37 -4.67 -3.36 20.27
N LYS A 38 -4.46 -3.49 21.59
CA LYS A 38 -4.36 -2.35 22.50
C LYS A 38 -2.99 -1.67 22.37
N ILE A 39 -3.00 -0.35 22.32
CA ILE A 39 -1.77 0.46 22.32
C ILE A 39 -1.19 0.49 23.73
N VAL A 40 0.08 0.13 23.86
CA VAL A 40 0.84 0.16 25.12
C VAL A 40 1.62 1.46 25.24
N ASN A 41 2.23 1.93 24.14
CA ASN A 41 3.02 3.16 24.16
C ASN A 41 3.01 3.89 22.81
N ILE A 42 3.13 5.22 22.83
CA ILE A 42 3.24 6.05 21.62
C ILE A 42 4.51 6.91 21.73
N HIS A 43 5.42 6.70 20.80
CA HIS A 43 6.60 7.53 20.62
C HIS A 43 6.45 8.38 19.36
N ASN A 44 6.64 9.69 19.50
CA ASN A 44 6.63 10.59 18.36
C ASN A 44 7.98 10.46 17.63
N VAL A 45 7.96 10.07 16.36
CA VAL A 45 9.21 9.89 15.58
C VAL A 45 9.19 10.85 14.41
N ILE A 46 10.07 11.84 14.46
CA ILE A 46 10.30 12.73 13.34
C ILE A 46 11.22 11.99 12.37
N ASP A 47 10.67 11.57 11.23
CA ASP A 47 11.42 10.87 10.19
C ASP A 47 12.27 11.89 9.42
N ASN A 48 13.49 12.13 9.89
CA ASN A 48 14.42 13.09 9.27
C ASN A 48 15.05 12.58 7.97
N ASN A 49 14.77 11.33 7.56
CA ASN A 49 15.49 10.62 6.49
C ASN A 49 14.73 10.53 5.16
N VAL A 50 13.71 11.36 4.98
CA VAL A 50 12.89 11.35 3.77
C VAL A 50 13.56 12.18 2.67
N ARG A 51 14.16 11.52 1.68
CA ARG A 51 14.77 12.17 0.50
C ARG A 51 13.76 12.80 -0.49
N ASN A 52 12.47 12.51 -0.36
CA ASN A 52 11.41 13.08 -1.19
C ASN A 52 10.67 14.20 -0.47
N LEU A 53 10.72 15.43 -1.01
CA LEU A 53 10.04 16.61 -0.48
C LEU A 53 8.53 16.40 -0.23
N GLU A 54 7.86 15.56 -1.02
CA GLU A 54 6.43 15.27 -0.87
C GLU A 54 6.07 14.44 0.37
N LEU A 55 7.03 13.71 0.94
CA LEU A 55 6.84 12.87 2.13
C LEU A 55 7.18 13.59 3.44
N PHE A 56 7.77 14.79 3.39
CA PHE A 56 8.08 15.60 4.58
C PHE A 56 6.84 16.00 5.39
N TYR A 57 5.66 16.07 4.74
CA TYR A 57 4.42 16.43 5.43
C TYR A 57 3.81 15.29 6.25
N TYR A 58 4.27 14.06 6.09
CA TYR A 58 3.77 12.93 6.86
C TYR A 58 4.61 12.75 8.11
N LYS A 59 4.26 13.50 9.17
CA LYS A 59 4.66 13.12 10.53
C LYS A 59 4.24 11.66 10.74
N LYS A 60 5.13 10.86 11.30
CA LYS A 60 4.86 9.48 11.68
C LYS A 60 4.97 9.36 13.19
N ILE A 61 4.26 8.40 13.76
CA ILE A 61 4.37 8.03 15.16
C ILE A 61 4.69 6.54 15.23
N LEU A 62 5.61 6.19 16.13
CA LEU A 62 5.91 4.80 16.45
C LEU A 62 4.98 4.37 17.57
N VAL A 63 4.12 3.41 17.29
CA VAL A 63 3.15 2.88 18.24
C VAL A 63 3.57 1.48 18.63
N SER A 64 3.76 1.28 19.92
CA SER A 64 4.00 -0.01 20.54
C SER A 64 2.69 -0.61 21.01
N TYR A 65 2.44 -1.87 20.67
CA TYR A 65 1.22 -2.58 21.02
C TYR A 65 1.55 -4.00 21.48
N GLU A 66 0.63 -4.56 22.26
CA GLU A 66 0.73 -5.94 22.72
C GLU A 66 -0.08 -6.86 21.81
N PHE A 67 0.57 -7.91 21.28
CA PHE A 67 -0.08 -8.97 20.52
C PHE A 67 0.49 -10.33 20.95
N LYS A 68 -0.39 -11.24 21.37
CA LYS A 68 -0.01 -12.58 21.88
C LYS A 68 1.09 -12.52 22.97
N SER A 69 0.95 -11.62 23.94
CA SER A 69 1.90 -11.43 25.06
C SER A 69 3.32 -11.03 24.62
N LYS A 70 3.47 -10.48 23.42
CA LYS A 70 4.70 -9.86 22.92
C LYS A 70 4.43 -8.43 22.51
N ILE A 71 5.40 -7.55 22.76
CA ILE A 71 5.33 -6.14 22.37
C ILE A 71 5.94 -6.00 20.98
N TYR A 72 5.20 -5.39 20.08
CA TYR A 72 5.65 -5.04 18.73
C TYR A 72 5.51 -3.53 18.53
N SER A 73 6.27 -2.96 17.59
CA SER A 73 6.30 -1.53 17.30
C SER A 73 6.11 -1.27 15.81
N VAL A 74 5.18 -0.39 15.46
CA VAL A 74 4.81 -0.07 14.08
C VAL A 74 4.76 1.44 13.86
N TYR A 75 5.21 1.89 12.69
CA TYR A 75 5.10 3.30 12.28
C TYR A 75 3.74 3.60 11.66
N ILE A 76 2.91 4.39 12.32
CA ILE A 76 1.65 4.86 11.74
C ILE A 76 1.74 6.33 11.35
N ALA A 77 0.84 6.78 10.49
CA ALA A 77 0.68 8.19 10.19
C ALA A 77 0.28 8.96 11.46
N PHE A 78 0.76 10.18 11.59
CA PHE A 78 0.45 11.03 12.74
C PHE A 78 -1.04 11.38 12.75
N ASP A 79 -1.71 11.00 13.83
CA ASP A 79 -3.11 11.32 14.09
C ASP A 79 -3.21 12.10 15.41
N HIS A 80 -3.65 13.36 15.32
CA HIS A 80 -3.83 14.23 16.47
C HIS A 80 -4.87 13.70 17.46
N GLN A 81 -5.93 13.04 16.98
CA GLN A 81 -7.01 12.53 17.82
C GLN A 81 -6.53 11.33 18.63
N LEU A 82 -5.79 10.41 18.00
CA LEU A 82 -5.24 9.23 18.65
C LEU A 82 -4.24 9.60 19.76
N ILE A 83 -3.38 10.61 19.52
CA ILE A 83 -2.44 11.11 20.54
C ILE A 83 -3.19 11.77 21.70
N ALA A 84 -4.24 12.53 21.42
CA ALA A 84 -5.06 13.15 22.47
C ALA A 84 -5.79 12.09 23.31
N GLN A 85 -6.36 11.06 22.68
CA GLN A 85 -7.02 9.96 23.36
C GLN A 85 -6.05 9.18 24.26
N PHE A 86 -4.83 8.90 23.76
CA PHE A 86 -3.80 8.23 24.56
C PHE A 86 -3.37 9.07 25.77
N LYS A 87 -3.16 10.38 25.59
CA LYS A 87 -2.85 11.30 26.70
C LYS A 87 -3.96 11.39 27.74
N ASN A 88 -5.20 11.24 27.31
CA ASN A 88 -6.37 11.27 28.19
C ASN A 88 -6.62 9.92 28.88
N GLY A 89 -5.74 8.92 28.71
CA GLY A 89 -5.88 7.60 29.32
C GLY A 89 -7.01 6.75 28.73
N ILE A 90 -7.51 7.11 27.54
CA ILE A 90 -8.55 6.36 26.84
C ILE A 90 -7.89 5.17 26.14
N ASP A 91 -8.50 3.99 26.26
CA ASP A 91 -8.04 2.76 25.63
C ASP A 91 -8.01 2.91 24.10
N CYS A 92 -6.83 3.19 23.56
CA CYS A 92 -6.60 3.31 22.13
C CYS A 92 -6.32 1.93 21.54
N THR A 93 -6.94 1.63 20.40
CA THR A 93 -6.74 0.38 19.68
C THR A 93 -6.24 0.64 18.27
N ILE A 94 -5.43 -0.27 17.75
CA ILE A 94 -4.94 -0.24 16.38
C ILE A 94 -5.25 -1.56 15.67
N LEU A 95 -5.51 -1.45 14.37
CA LEU A 95 -5.72 -2.60 13.50
C LEU A 95 -4.39 -3.02 12.89
N ILE A 96 -4.08 -4.31 13.02
CA ILE A 96 -2.78 -4.84 12.65
C ILE A 96 -2.97 -6.14 11.89
N ASP A 97 -2.18 -6.31 10.83
CA ASP A 97 -2.11 -7.57 10.11
C ASP A 97 -1.48 -8.66 11.00
N SER A 98 -2.22 -9.75 11.24
CA SER A 98 -1.77 -10.82 12.12
C SER A 98 -0.57 -11.60 11.57
N ASN A 99 -0.36 -11.57 10.25
CA ASN A 99 0.69 -12.32 9.56
C ASN A 99 1.99 -11.52 9.43
N ASN A 100 1.93 -10.18 9.52
CA ASN A 100 3.12 -9.35 9.38
C ASN A 100 3.08 -8.10 10.29
N PRO A 101 3.30 -8.27 11.61
CA PRO A 101 3.30 -7.17 12.58
C PRO A 101 4.40 -6.13 12.32
N ASN A 102 5.45 -6.50 11.57
CA ASN A 102 6.58 -5.69 11.13
C ASN A 102 6.26 -4.52 10.18
N VAL A 103 5.26 -4.69 9.32
CA VAL A 103 5.24 -3.99 8.03
C VAL A 103 4.05 -3.07 7.92
N THR A 104 4.35 -1.79 7.75
CA THR A 104 3.38 -0.75 7.47
C THR A 104 3.04 -0.83 5.99
N TYR A 105 1.79 -1.21 5.67
CA TYR A 105 1.35 -1.25 4.28
C TYR A 105 1.23 0.17 3.74
N LEU A 106 2.29 0.63 3.04
CA LEU A 106 2.29 1.90 2.34
C LEU A 106 1.32 1.80 1.14
N ASN A 107 0.14 2.40 1.34
CA ASN A 107 -0.82 2.82 0.32
C ASN A 107 -1.13 1.80 -0.80
N SER A 108 -2.07 0.88 -0.51
CA SER A 108 -2.60 -0.10 -1.46
C SER A 108 -3.22 0.50 -2.73
N ASN A 109 -3.52 1.81 -2.77
CA ASN A 109 -4.16 2.44 -3.93
C ASN A 109 -3.18 2.72 -5.09
N TYR A 110 -1.87 2.75 -4.86
CA TYR A 110 -0.90 2.92 -5.95
C TYR A 110 -0.93 1.74 -6.93
N TRP A 111 -1.08 0.50 -6.43
CA TRP A 111 -1.15 -0.69 -7.27
C TRP A 111 -2.36 -0.69 -8.22
N VAL A 112 -3.49 -0.12 -7.79
CA VAL A 112 -4.68 0.06 -8.64
C VAL A 112 -4.42 1.10 -9.73
N LYS A 113 -3.78 2.21 -9.38
CA LYS A 113 -3.41 3.25 -10.36
C LYS A 113 -2.48 2.69 -11.42
N TYR A 114 -1.45 1.94 -11.02
CA TYR A 114 -0.57 1.24 -11.96
C TYR A 114 -1.36 0.26 -12.82
N CYS A 115 -2.19 -0.61 -12.22
CA CYS A 115 -3.02 -1.55 -12.97
C CYS A 115 -3.81 -0.87 -14.09
N GLY A 116 -4.44 0.27 -13.81
CA GLY A 116 -5.15 1.05 -14.83
C GLY A 116 -4.23 1.51 -15.96
N VAL A 117 -3.11 2.15 -15.64
CA VAL A 117 -2.15 2.66 -16.64
C VAL A 117 -1.61 1.55 -17.55
N TRP A 118 -1.21 0.41 -16.98
CA TRP A 118 -0.70 -0.74 -17.74
C TRP A 118 -1.78 -1.32 -18.66
N LEU A 119 -3.03 -1.41 -18.19
CA LEU A 119 -4.15 -1.98 -18.95
C LEU A 119 -4.55 -1.07 -20.12
N PHE A 120 -4.71 0.24 -19.90
CA PHE A 120 -5.02 1.20 -20.96
C PHE A 120 -3.90 1.25 -22.01
N SER A 121 -2.64 1.26 -21.59
CA SER A 121 -1.50 1.23 -22.51
C SER A 121 -1.49 -0.06 -23.34
N GLY A 122 -1.77 -1.22 -22.73
CA GLY A 122 -1.87 -2.50 -23.43
C GLY A 122 -2.97 -2.53 -24.49
N ILE A 123 -4.18 -2.03 -24.16
CA ILE A 123 -5.30 -1.93 -25.11
C ILE A 123 -4.94 -1.04 -26.31
N ILE A 124 -4.29 0.11 -26.07
CA ILE A 124 -3.88 1.04 -27.14
C ILE A 124 -2.88 0.37 -28.09
N PHE A 125 -1.91 -0.38 -27.56
CA PHE A 125 -0.95 -1.11 -28.40
C PHE A 125 -1.62 -2.22 -29.22
N ILE A 126 -2.58 -2.95 -28.64
CA ILE A 126 -3.33 -3.99 -29.35
C ILE A 126 -4.20 -3.37 -30.45
N ALA A 127 -4.96 -2.31 -30.15
CA ALA A 127 -5.80 -1.62 -31.13
C ALA A 127 -4.96 -1.03 -32.29
N SER A 128 -3.80 -0.43 -31.97
CA SER A 128 -2.87 0.09 -32.96
C SER A 128 -2.25 -1.00 -33.83
N SER A 129 -2.10 -2.22 -33.31
CA SER A 129 -1.64 -3.38 -34.10
C SER A 129 -2.65 -3.77 -35.18
N PHE A 130 -3.95 -3.75 -34.87
CA PHE A 130 -5.01 -4.10 -35.83
C PHE A 130 -5.24 -2.99 -36.86
N LEU A 131 -5.09 -1.73 -36.47
CA LEU A 131 -5.16 -0.59 -37.39
C LEU A 131 -4.00 -0.57 -38.39
N ASN A 132 -2.81 -1.03 -38.00
CA ASN A 132 -1.63 -1.11 -38.87
C ASN A 132 -1.53 -2.42 -39.66
N SER A 133 -2.44 -3.39 -39.44
CA SER A 133 -2.49 -4.63 -40.22
C SER A 133 -3.50 -4.61 -41.36
N ASN A 134 -4.39 -3.61 -41.37
CA ASN A 134 -5.30 -3.29 -42.48
C ASN A 134 -4.66 -2.26 -43.40
#